data_AF-A0A485BA71-F1
#
_entry.id   AF-A0A485BA71-F1
#
_cell.length_a   1.000
_cell.length_b   1.000
_cell.length_c   1.000
_cell.angle_alpha   90.00
_cell.angle_beta   90.00
_cell.angle_gamma   90.00
#
_symmetry.space_group_name_H-M   'P 1'
#
loop_
_entity.id
_entity.type
_entity.pdbx_description
1 polymer ?
#
loop_
_entity_poly.entity_id
_entity_poly.type
_entity_poly.pdbx_seq_one_letter_code
_entity_poly.pdbx_strand_id
1 'polypeptide(L)'
;MWQNAQQLELPGPAADAWPLLIQEGARYTGDQETLPLCPLWIARQLREAAAFSEGELISAEEMQTMLARREWREGYLAERIQDEILQEQILIETDGECIGQINALSVIEFPGHPRAFGEPSRISCVVHIGDGEFIDVERKAELGGNIHAKGMMIMQAFLMSELELEQQLPFSASLTFEQSYSEVDGDSASMAELCALISALAGVPINQSIAVTGSVDQFGRVQPVGGLNEKIEGFFTICQQRELTGKQGVIIPAANVRHLSLAPELQQAVAEEKFFIWAVEDVTEALPMLTQLLWDGEGQTLRQTIQERIAQATQQESRHRFPWPLRWLGGSGSN
;
A
#
# COMPACT_ATOMS: atom_id res chain seq x y z
N MET A 1 -29.60 12.37 -15.54
CA MET A 1 -30.11 11.04 -15.92
C MET A 1 -31.32 11.13 -16.85
N TRP A 2 -32.54 11.38 -16.37
CA TRP A 2 -33.78 11.33 -17.18
C TRP A 2 -33.78 12.20 -18.44
N GLN A 3 -33.31 13.45 -18.34
CA GLN A 3 -33.17 14.32 -19.50
C GLN A 3 -32.23 13.74 -20.58
N ASN A 4 -31.14 13.08 -20.16
CA ASN A 4 -30.22 12.43 -21.09
C ASN A 4 -30.85 11.16 -21.72
N ALA A 5 -31.58 10.36 -20.93
CA ALA A 5 -32.29 9.19 -21.43
C ALA A 5 -33.28 9.57 -22.53
N GLN A 6 -34.10 10.62 -22.30
CA GLN A 6 -35.04 11.14 -23.29
C GLN A 6 -34.34 11.67 -24.56
N GLN A 7 -33.26 12.45 -24.40
CA GLN A 7 -32.51 12.99 -25.54
C GLN A 7 -31.84 11.91 -26.40
N LEU A 8 -31.51 10.76 -25.80
CA LEU A 8 -30.84 9.66 -26.46
C LEU A 8 -31.79 8.54 -26.90
N GLU A 9 -33.09 8.70 -26.66
CA GLU A 9 -34.11 7.67 -26.92
C GLU A 9 -33.78 6.33 -26.23
N LEU A 10 -33.30 6.41 -24.98
CA LEU A 10 -32.93 5.26 -24.15
C LEU A 10 -33.90 5.10 -22.95
N PRO A 11 -34.07 3.88 -22.42
CA PRO A 11 -34.81 3.66 -21.18
C PRO A 11 -34.15 4.41 -20.00
N GLY A 12 -34.99 4.89 -19.08
CA GLY A 12 -34.56 5.57 -17.86
C GLY A 12 -34.31 4.59 -16.72
N PRO A 13 -33.62 4.99 -15.63
CA PRO A 13 -33.45 4.11 -14.48
C PRO A 13 -34.76 3.92 -13.71
N ALA A 14 -35.08 2.66 -13.38
CA ALA A 14 -36.13 2.30 -12.44
C ALA A 14 -35.75 2.73 -11.00
N ALA A 15 -36.73 2.68 -10.08
CA ALA A 15 -36.56 3.13 -8.71
C ALA A 15 -35.45 2.36 -7.95
N ASP A 16 -35.35 1.06 -8.22
CA ASP A 16 -34.39 0.12 -7.63
C ASP A 16 -32.97 0.24 -8.22
N ALA A 17 -32.80 0.84 -9.40
CA ALA A 17 -31.49 1.04 -10.02
C ALA A 17 -30.71 2.25 -9.44
N TRP A 18 -31.39 3.17 -8.76
CA TRP A 18 -30.75 4.39 -8.23
C TRP A 18 -29.62 4.15 -7.22
N PRO A 19 -29.74 3.23 -6.25
CA PRO A 19 -28.64 2.92 -5.34
C PRO A 19 -27.37 2.49 -6.07
N LEU A 20 -27.48 1.62 -7.08
CA LEU A 20 -26.34 1.18 -7.91
C LEU A 20 -25.75 2.36 -8.70
N LEU A 21 -26.58 3.20 -9.31
CA LEU A 21 -26.11 4.40 -10.02
C LEU A 21 -25.37 5.38 -9.12
N ILE A 22 -25.84 5.56 -7.88
CA ILE A 22 -25.20 6.44 -6.90
C ILE A 22 -23.86 5.85 -6.47
N GLN A 23 -23.80 4.53 -6.21
CA GLN A 23 -22.57 3.82 -5.89
C GLN A 23 -21.55 3.91 -7.03
N GLU A 24 -21.95 3.63 -8.26
CA GLU A 24 -21.09 3.79 -9.45
C GLU A 24 -20.64 5.24 -9.67
N GLY A 25 -21.52 6.20 -9.36
CA GLY A 25 -21.20 7.62 -9.40
C GLY A 25 -20.13 8.00 -8.38
N ALA A 26 -20.32 7.60 -7.12
CA ALA A 26 -19.36 7.82 -6.04
C ALA A 26 -18.03 7.11 -6.30
N ARG A 27 -18.07 5.90 -6.86
CA ARG A 27 -16.89 5.15 -7.28
C ARG A 27 -16.13 5.87 -8.39
N TYR A 28 -16.84 6.38 -9.40
CA TYR A 28 -16.23 7.11 -10.51
C TYR A 28 -15.59 8.43 -10.09
N THR A 29 -16.18 9.15 -9.13
CA THR A 29 -15.62 10.40 -8.60
C THR A 29 -14.54 10.15 -7.55
N GLY A 30 -14.52 8.95 -6.96
CA GLY A 30 -13.67 8.61 -5.84
C GLY A 30 -14.10 9.26 -4.53
N ASP A 31 -15.32 9.77 -4.40
CA ASP A 31 -15.80 10.50 -3.22
C ASP A 31 -17.29 10.24 -2.97
N GLN A 32 -17.63 9.76 -1.77
CA GLN A 32 -19.00 9.44 -1.36
C GLN A 32 -19.93 10.66 -1.35
N GLU A 33 -19.39 11.88 -1.24
CA GLU A 33 -20.17 13.12 -1.21
C GLU A 33 -20.34 13.75 -2.61
N THR A 34 -19.76 13.17 -3.66
CA THR A 34 -19.73 13.76 -5.00
C THR A 34 -20.32 12.83 -6.05
N LEU A 35 -21.16 13.37 -6.95
CA LEU A 35 -21.72 12.63 -8.08
C LEU A 35 -21.31 13.27 -9.42
N PRO A 36 -21.08 12.46 -10.48
CA PRO A 36 -20.69 12.97 -11.78
C PRO A 36 -21.86 13.66 -12.49
N LEU A 37 -21.60 14.87 -13.00
CA LEU A 37 -22.53 15.61 -13.86
C LEU A 37 -22.23 15.49 -15.35
N CYS A 38 -21.18 14.73 -15.73
CA CYS A 38 -20.73 14.60 -17.10
C CYS A 38 -21.78 13.86 -17.97
N PRO A 39 -22.35 14.50 -19.02
CA PRO A 39 -23.33 13.86 -19.89
C PRO A 39 -22.80 12.61 -20.60
N LEU A 40 -21.50 12.58 -20.92
CA LEU A 40 -20.88 11.40 -21.56
C LEU A 40 -20.84 10.20 -20.62
N TRP A 41 -20.51 10.41 -19.34
CA TRP A 41 -20.53 9.35 -18.33
C TRP A 41 -21.95 8.80 -18.13
N ILE A 42 -22.92 9.71 -17.98
CA ILE A 42 -24.35 9.38 -17.85
C ILE A 42 -24.84 8.58 -19.07
N ALA A 43 -24.54 9.08 -20.27
CA ALA A 43 -24.93 8.43 -21.52
C ALA A 43 -24.32 7.03 -21.65
N ARG A 44 -23.06 6.85 -21.21
CA ARG A 44 -22.40 5.54 -21.19
C ARG A 44 -23.15 4.56 -20.29
N GLN A 45 -23.53 4.96 -19.07
CA GLN A 45 -24.26 4.07 -18.15
C GLN A 45 -25.60 3.63 -18.75
N LEU A 46 -26.35 4.59 -19.31
CA LEU A 46 -27.65 4.31 -19.92
C LEU A 46 -27.54 3.43 -21.16
N ARG A 47 -26.60 3.70 -22.08
CA ARG A 47 -26.43 2.92 -23.32
C ARG A 47 -26.02 1.49 -23.04
N GLU A 48 -25.06 1.30 -22.14
CA GLU A 48 -24.58 -0.04 -21.82
C GLU A 48 -25.65 -0.85 -21.09
N ALA A 49 -26.42 -0.24 -20.19
CA ALA A 49 -27.48 -0.95 -19.47
C ALA A 49 -28.71 -1.20 -20.34
N ALA A 50 -29.05 -0.29 -21.26
CA ALA A 50 -30.14 -0.47 -22.20
C ALA A 50 -29.96 -1.70 -23.11
N ALA A 51 -28.72 -2.14 -23.37
CA ALA A 51 -28.46 -3.36 -24.13
C ALA A 51 -28.97 -4.64 -23.44
N PHE A 52 -29.26 -4.58 -22.13
CA PHE A 52 -29.83 -5.67 -21.35
C PHE A 52 -31.31 -5.44 -21.00
N SER A 53 -31.86 -4.27 -21.32
CA SER A 53 -33.23 -3.88 -21.02
C SER A 53 -34.17 -4.19 -22.18
N GLU A 54 -35.26 -4.90 -21.90
CA GLU A 54 -36.34 -5.13 -22.86
C GLU A 54 -37.50 -4.12 -22.71
N GLY A 55 -37.51 -3.33 -21.63
CA GLY A 55 -38.58 -2.38 -21.30
C GLY A 55 -38.20 -0.91 -21.41
N GLU A 56 -39.11 -0.04 -20.96
CA GLU A 56 -38.91 1.43 -20.90
C GLU A 56 -38.03 1.89 -19.72
N LEU A 57 -37.77 0.98 -18.77
CA LEU A 57 -37.01 1.26 -17.56
C LEU A 57 -35.91 0.20 -17.37
N ILE A 58 -34.74 0.66 -16.92
CA ILE A 58 -33.59 -0.16 -16.54
C ILE A 58 -33.70 -0.50 -15.06
N SER A 59 -33.89 -1.78 -14.74
CA SER A 59 -33.93 -2.34 -13.39
C SER A 59 -32.54 -2.41 -12.73
N ALA A 60 -32.50 -2.67 -11.42
CA ALA A 60 -31.22 -2.88 -10.72
C ALA A 60 -30.48 -4.13 -11.23
N GLU A 61 -31.22 -5.19 -11.58
CA GLU A 61 -30.66 -6.46 -12.08
C GLU A 61 -29.96 -6.28 -13.45
N GLU A 62 -30.59 -5.56 -14.37
CA GLU A 62 -30.02 -5.25 -15.69
C GLU A 62 -28.77 -4.36 -15.54
N MET A 63 -28.82 -3.40 -14.61
CA MET A 63 -27.67 -2.54 -14.30
C MET A 63 -26.51 -3.34 -13.71
N GLN A 64 -26.77 -4.23 -12.76
CA GLN A 64 -25.75 -5.08 -12.16
C GLN A 64 -25.14 -6.04 -13.20
N THR A 65 -25.98 -6.61 -14.06
CA THR A 65 -25.53 -7.43 -15.19
C THR A 65 -24.61 -6.63 -16.11
N MET A 66 -24.98 -5.40 -16.45
CA MET A 66 -24.15 -4.52 -17.28
C MET A 66 -22.78 -4.25 -16.64
N LEU A 67 -22.74 -3.93 -15.34
CA LEU A 67 -21.50 -3.64 -14.61
C LEU A 67 -20.57 -4.87 -14.59
N ALA A 68 -21.10 -6.05 -14.27
CA ALA A 68 -20.34 -7.30 -14.30
C ALA A 68 -19.79 -7.61 -15.70
N ARG A 69 -20.58 -7.33 -16.76
CA ARG A 69 -20.12 -7.49 -18.15
C ARG A 69 -19.06 -6.46 -18.53
N ARG A 70 -19.12 -5.24 -18.00
CA ARG A 70 -18.09 -4.21 -18.22
C ARG A 70 -16.78 -4.64 -17.56
N GLU A 71 -16.84 -5.02 -16.29
CA GLU A 71 -15.68 -5.51 -15.54
C GLU A 71 -15.00 -6.68 -16.24
N TRP A 72 -15.76 -7.69 -16.66
CA TRP A 72 -15.20 -8.83 -17.39
C TRP A 72 -14.50 -8.44 -18.71
N ARG A 73 -15.05 -7.48 -19.48
CA ARG A 73 -14.42 -7.01 -20.72
C ARG A 73 -13.13 -6.22 -20.47
N GLU A 74 -13.08 -5.50 -19.36
CA GLU A 74 -11.97 -4.62 -18.98
C GLU A 74 -10.96 -5.31 -18.04
N GLY A 75 -11.22 -6.57 -17.63
CA GLY A 75 -10.49 -7.26 -16.57
C GLY A 75 -9.23 -8.02 -17.02
N TYR A 76 -9.05 -8.27 -18.32
CA TYR A 76 -7.99 -9.16 -18.83
C TYR A 76 -6.59 -8.86 -18.28
N LEU A 77 -6.17 -7.58 -18.25
CA LEU A 77 -4.83 -7.23 -17.77
C LEU A 77 -4.67 -7.45 -16.26
N ALA A 78 -5.69 -7.10 -15.47
CA ALA A 78 -5.69 -7.32 -14.03
C ALA A 78 -5.67 -8.82 -13.71
N GLU A 79 -6.49 -9.62 -14.41
CA GLU A 79 -6.54 -11.08 -14.26
C GLU A 79 -5.18 -11.73 -14.59
N ARG A 80 -4.45 -11.24 -15.60
CA ARG A 80 -3.10 -11.75 -15.92
C ARG A 80 -2.09 -11.52 -14.81
N ILE A 81 -2.08 -10.33 -14.21
CA ILE A 81 -1.19 -10.03 -13.08
C ILE A 81 -1.57 -10.86 -11.85
N GLN A 82 -2.88 -11.02 -11.60
CA GLN A 82 -3.36 -11.90 -10.54
C GLN A 82 -2.91 -13.35 -10.76
N ASP A 83 -3.05 -13.88 -11.98
CA ASP A 83 -2.57 -15.22 -12.35
C ASP A 83 -1.06 -15.36 -12.09
N GLU A 84 -0.25 -14.36 -12.43
CA GLU A 84 1.21 -14.37 -12.18
C GLU A 84 1.54 -14.39 -10.68
N ILE A 85 0.78 -13.66 -9.85
CA ILE A 85 0.93 -13.69 -8.38
C ILE A 85 0.49 -15.04 -7.80
N LEU A 86 -0.62 -15.60 -8.27
CA LEU A 86 -1.13 -16.89 -7.83
C LEU A 86 -0.23 -18.06 -8.23
N GLN A 87 0.44 -17.95 -9.38
CA GLN A 87 1.40 -18.93 -9.88
C GLN A 87 2.83 -18.70 -9.35
N GLU A 88 2.99 -17.83 -8.36
CA GLU A 88 4.26 -17.52 -7.71
C GLU A 88 5.35 -17.02 -8.69
N GLN A 89 4.94 -16.44 -9.84
CA GLN A 89 5.85 -15.75 -10.75
C GLN A 89 6.15 -14.34 -10.25
N ILE A 90 5.15 -13.69 -9.64
CA ILE A 90 5.31 -12.48 -8.83
C ILE A 90 5.14 -12.87 -7.36
N LEU A 91 6.17 -12.60 -6.56
CA LEU A 91 6.22 -13.01 -5.16
C LEU A 91 5.56 -11.96 -4.28
N ILE A 92 4.33 -12.26 -3.85
CA ILE A 92 3.57 -11.49 -2.86
C ILE A 92 3.13 -12.46 -1.79
N GLU A 93 3.60 -12.28 -0.56
CA GLU A 93 3.15 -13.06 0.59
C GLU A 93 1.82 -12.50 1.12
N THR A 94 0.89 -13.37 1.52
CA THR A 94 -0.42 -13.00 2.11
C THR A 94 -0.66 -13.68 3.47
N ASP A 95 0.39 -14.27 4.03
CA ASP A 95 0.47 -14.89 5.36
C ASP A 95 1.95 -14.95 5.80
N GLY A 96 2.19 -15.23 7.06
CA GLY A 96 3.52 -15.30 7.65
C GLY A 96 4.07 -13.92 8.04
N GLU A 97 5.34 -13.90 8.44
CA GLU A 97 6.00 -12.68 8.91
C GLU A 97 7.43 -12.61 8.37
N CYS A 98 7.92 -11.40 8.08
CA CYS A 98 9.26 -11.20 7.54
C CYS A 98 9.86 -9.86 8.03
N ILE A 99 11.15 -9.85 8.37
CA ILE A 99 11.86 -8.65 8.82
C ILE A 99 12.18 -7.78 7.60
N GLY A 100 11.83 -6.50 7.66
CA GLY A 100 12.16 -5.53 6.63
C GLY A 100 11.38 -5.72 5.34
N GLN A 101 10.31 -6.51 5.33
CA GLN A 101 9.51 -6.75 4.13
C GLN A 101 8.05 -6.35 4.40
N ILE A 102 7.41 -5.71 3.42
CA ILE A 102 6.01 -5.28 3.54
C ILE A 102 5.32 -5.28 2.17
N ASN A 103 4.00 -5.50 2.18
CA ASN A 103 3.16 -5.30 1.02
C ASN A 103 2.70 -3.84 0.94
N ALA A 104 3.20 -3.10 -0.04
CA ALA A 104 2.65 -1.81 -0.45
C ALA A 104 1.58 -2.02 -1.53
N LEU A 105 0.79 -0.97 -1.82
CA LEU A 105 -0.24 -1.01 -2.86
C LEU A 105 -0.03 0.11 -3.88
N SER A 106 0.00 -0.25 -5.15
CA SER A 106 0.10 0.68 -6.28
C SER A 106 -1.18 0.60 -7.14
N VAL A 107 -1.27 1.51 -8.11
CA VAL A 107 -2.33 1.51 -9.13
C VAL A 107 -1.66 1.55 -10.48
N ILE A 108 -2.04 0.61 -11.35
CA ILE A 108 -1.58 0.59 -12.72
C ILE A 108 -2.63 1.21 -13.63
N GLU A 109 -2.17 2.16 -14.44
CA GLU A 109 -2.91 2.74 -15.54
C GLU A 109 -2.16 2.51 -16.85
N PHE A 110 -2.76 1.81 -17.79
CA PHE A 110 -2.23 1.68 -19.13
C PHE A 110 -2.85 2.72 -20.06
N PRO A 111 -2.06 3.52 -20.78
CA PRO A 111 -2.58 4.46 -21.76
C PRO A 111 -3.50 3.76 -22.78
N GLY A 112 -4.74 4.23 -22.87
CA GLY A 112 -5.75 3.66 -23.77
C GLY A 112 -6.54 2.48 -23.17
N HIS A 113 -6.17 1.97 -21.99
CA HIS A 113 -7.00 1.04 -21.23
C HIS A 113 -8.05 1.81 -20.42
N PRO A 114 -9.33 1.38 -20.39
CA PRO A 114 -10.42 2.17 -19.80
C PRO A 114 -10.48 2.14 -18.28
N ARG A 115 -9.72 1.24 -17.63
CA ARG A 115 -9.81 0.95 -16.21
C ARG A 115 -8.43 0.81 -15.59
N ALA A 116 -8.21 1.51 -14.50
CA ALA A 116 -7.07 1.29 -13.61
C ALA A 116 -7.35 0.07 -12.72
N PHE A 117 -6.30 -0.60 -12.25
CA PHE A 117 -6.43 -1.67 -11.27
C PHE A 117 -5.30 -1.57 -10.26
N GLY A 118 -5.58 -2.01 -9.04
CA GLY A 118 -4.57 -2.03 -7.99
C GLY A 118 -3.79 -3.33 -8.01
N GLU A 119 -2.53 -3.24 -7.62
CA GLU A 119 -1.68 -4.39 -7.41
C GLU A 119 -0.93 -4.25 -6.08
N PRO A 120 -0.72 -5.36 -5.36
CA PRO A 120 0.24 -5.38 -4.28
C PRO A 120 1.66 -5.40 -4.85
N SER A 121 2.53 -4.61 -4.24
CA SER A 121 3.96 -4.57 -4.54
C SER A 121 4.74 -4.90 -3.28
N ARG A 122 5.66 -5.86 -3.37
CA ARG A 122 6.51 -6.23 -2.24
C ARG A 122 7.67 -5.25 -2.14
N ILE A 123 7.80 -4.59 -0.99
CA ILE A 123 8.93 -3.73 -0.67
C ILE A 123 9.82 -4.46 0.31
N SER A 124 11.14 -4.44 0.08
CA SER A 124 12.13 -4.96 1.01
C SER A 124 13.09 -3.85 1.45
N CYS A 125 13.53 -3.93 2.70
CA CYS A 125 14.50 -3.05 3.30
C CYS A 125 15.53 -3.89 4.07
N VAL A 126 16.80 -3.73 3.72
CA VAL A 126 17.92 -4.32 4.45
C VAL A 126 18.73 -3.23 5.12
N VAL A 127 19.15 -3.48 6.36
CA VAL A 127 19.88 -2.51 7.18
C VAL A 127 21.16 -3.13 7.72
N HIS A 128 22.25 -2.37 7.61
CA HIS A 128 23.53 -2.65 8.22
C HIS A 128 23.93 -1.45 9.09
N ILE A 129 24.41 -1.70 10.30
CA ILE A 129 24.91 -0.61 11.16
C ILE A 129 26.28 -0.15 10.64
N GLY A 130 26.52 1.16 10.57
CA GLY A 130 27.71 1.78 9.97
C GLY A 130 27.41 2.57 8.69
N ASP A 131 28.44 3.09 8.04
CA ASP A 131 28.52 3.71 6.69
C ASP A 131 27.59 4.90 6.34
N GLY A 132 26.45 5.07 7.01
CA GLY A 132 25.59 6.25 6.95
C GLY A 132 24.97 6.55 5.59
N GLU A 133 24.69 5.52 4.79
CA GLU A 133 24.11 5.66 3.45
C GLU A 133 22.66 5.15 3.40
N PHE A 134 21.74 6.00 2.95
CA PHE A 134 20.36 5.59 2.67
C PHE A 134 20.16 5.41 1.17
N ILE A 135 19.98 4.16 0.75
CA ILE A 135 19.93 3.74 -0.65
C ILE A 135 18.48 3.46 -1.04
N ASP A 136 17.98 4.26 -1.97
CA ASP A 136 16.79 3.98 -2.76
C ASP A 136 17.24 3.31 -4.08
N VAL A 137 16.95 2.01 -4.22
CA VAL A 137 17.36 1.22 -5.39
C VAL A 137 16.69 1.75 -6.65
N GLU A 138 15.42 2.13 -6.59
CA GLU A 138 14.67 2.60 -7.76
C GLU A 138 15.20 3.93 -8.24
N ARG A 139 15.54 4.84 -7.33
CA ARG A 139 16.19 6.08 -7.72
C ARG A 139 17.59 5.86 -8.29
N LYS A 140 18.38 4.93 -7.73
CA LYS A 140 19.72 4.61 -8.26
C LYS A 140 19.66 3.91 -9.62
N ALA A 141 18.60 3.15 -9.89
CA ALA A 141 18.36 2.46 -11.16
C ALA A 141 17.67 3.33 -12.22
N GLU A 142 17.42 4.62 -11.93
CA GLU A 142 16.67 5.54 -12.79
C GLU A 142 15.21 5.12 -13.05
N LEU A 143 14.64 4.30 -12.17
CA LEU A 143 13.22 3.91 -12.17
C LEU A 143 12.38 4.79 -11.22
N GLY A 144 13.01 5.44 -10.24
CA GLY A 144 12.35 6.29 -9.25
C GLY A 144 12.15 7.74 -9.70
N GLY A 145 10.89 8.17 -9.75
CA GLY A 145 10.48 9.54 -10.06
C GLY A 145 10.83 10.57 -8.97
N ASN A 146 10.48 11.83 -9.21
CA ASN A 146 10.84 12.93 -8.29
C ASN A 146 9.94 12.97 -7.05
N ILE A 147 8.69 12.54 -7.15
CA ILE A 147 7.77 12.51 -6.01
C ILE A 147 8.17 11.35 -5.09
N HIS A 148 8.53 10.21 -5.68
CA HIS A 148 9.12 9.07 -4.96
C HIS A 148 10.37 9.48 -4.17
N ALA A 149 11.36 10.11 -4.83
CA ALA A 149 12.58 10.56 -4.18
C ALA A 149 12.32 11.56 -3.03
N LYS A 150 11.29 12.41 -3.16
CA LYS A 150 10.87 13.31 -2.07
C LYS A 150 10.31 12.52 -0.88
N GLY A 151 9.51 11.48 -1.12
CA GLY A 151 9.02 10.57 -0.09
C GLY A 151 10.15 9.96 0.73
N MET A 152 11.19 9.47 0.05
CA MET A 152 12.39 8.92 0.71
C MET A 152 13.06 9.92 1.67
N MET A 153 13.23 11.17 1.22
CA MET A 153 13.81 12.23 2.05
C MET A 153 12.94 12.57 3.28
N ILE A 154 11.61 12.52 3.12
CA ILE A 154 10.67 12.78 4.22
C ILE A 154 10.78 11.68 5.28
N MET A 155 10.77 10.41 4.87
CA MET A 155 10.94 9.28 5.80
C MET A 155 12.27 9.32 6.53
N GLN A 156 13.36 9.64 5.81
CA GLN A 156 14.67 9.80 6.41
C GLN A 156 14.67 10.91 7.48
N ALA A 157 14.05 12.06 7.17
CA ALA A 157 13.95 13.18 8.10
C ALA A 157 13.12 12.83 9.35
N PHE A 158 11.98 12.15 9.18
CA PHE A 158 11.16 11.63 10.29
C PHE A 158 12.01 10.75 11.21
N LEU A 159 12.67 9.73 10.65
CA LEU A 159 13.43 8.78 11.44
C LEU A 159 14.61 9.45 12.18
N MET A 160 15.31 10.38 11.52
CA MET A 160 16.39 11.15 12.15
C MET A 160 15.91 11.98 13.32
N SER A 161 14.76 12.65 13.18
CA SER A 161 14.15 13.44 14.25
C SER A 161 13.72 12.56 15.41
N GLU A 162 12.98 11.48 15.15
CA GLU A 162 12.44 10.61 16.19
C GLU A 162 13.50 9.82 16.95
N LEU A 163 14.59 9.43 16.30
CA LEU A 163 15.72 8.77 16.95
C LEU A 163 16.70 9.76 17.61
N GLU A 164 16.41 11.07 17.56
CA GLU A 164 17.24 12.14 18.14
C GLU A 164 18.71 12.07 17.66
N LEU A 165 18.91 11.80 16.36
CA LEU A 165 20.24 11.65 15.78
C LEU A 165 20.88 13.02 15.51
N GLU A 166 21.94 13.36 16.26
CA GLU A 166 22.68 14.62 16.12
C GLU A 166 23.72 14.65 14.99
N GLN A 167 24.04 13.49 14.38
CA GLN A 167 25.10 13.32 13.37
C GLN A 167 24.61 12.53 12.15
N GLN A 168 25.53 12.17 11.25
CA GLN A 168 25.27 11.26 10.11
C GLN A 168 24.61 9.96 10.60
N LEU A 169 23.76 9.37 9.75
CA LEU A 169 23.05 8.13 10.05
C LEU A 169 24.04 7.07 10.59
N PRO A 170 23.76 6.43 11.75
CA PRO A 170 24.63 5.40 12.29
C PRO A 170 24.43 4.06 11.58
N PHE A 171 23.66 4.02 10.49
CA PHE A 171 23.34 2.83 9.72
C PHE A 171 23.27 3.17 8.23
N SER A 172 23.45 2.13 7.42
CA SER A 172 23.11 2.11 6.02
C SER A 172 21.88 1.25 5.79
N ALA A 173 20.97 1.74 4.97
CA ALA A 173 19.77 1.02 4.59
C ALA A 173 19.66 0.97 3.07
N SER A 174 19.14 -0.14 2.53
CA SER A 174 18.79 -0.28 1.12
C SER A 174 17.34 -0.70 1.02
N LEU A 175 16.55 0.11 0.32
CA LEU A 175 15.12 -0.13 0.08
C LEU A 175 14.88 -0.38 -1.41
N THR A 176 14.04 -1.37 -1.72
CA THR A 176 13.68 -1.70 -3.10
C THR A 176 12.24 -2.20 -3.22
N PHE A 177 11.62 -1.90 -4.36
CA PHE A 177 10.41 -2.54 -4.83
C PHE A 177 10.79 -3.81 -5.59
N GLU A 178 10.54 -4.95 -4.96
CA GLU A 178 10.89 -6.25 -5.52
C GLU A 178 10.08 -6.54 -6.78
N GLN A 179 10.76 -7.05 -7.81
CA GLN A 179 10.15 -7.39 -9.10
C GLN A 179 9.42 -6.22 -9.79
N SER A 180 9.76 -4.98 -9.43
CA SER A 180 9.33 -3.78 -10.15
C SER A 180 10.27 -3.50 -11.33
N TYR A 181 9.73 -3.48 -12.54
CA TYR A 181 10.49 -3.21 -13.77
C TYR A 181 10.02 -1.95 -14.50
N SER A 182 9.00 -1.27 -13.97
CA SER A 182 8.46 -0.03 -14.49
C SER A 182 8.90 1.15 -13.62
N GLU A 183 8.71 2.36 -14.13
CA GLU A 183 8.89 3.57 -13.34
C GLU A 183 7.97 3.56 -12.12
N VAL A 184 8.53 3.96 -10.97
CA VAL A 184 7.81 4.15 -9.70
C VAL A 184 7.82 5.64 -9.39
N ASP A 185 6.64 6.26 -9.36
CA ASP A 185 6.50 7.65 -8.94
C ASP A 185 5.25 7.85 -8.08
N GLY A 186 5.26 8.93 -7.29
CA GLY A 186 4.29 9.18 -6.21
C GLY A 186 4.88 8.90 -4.83
N ASP A 187 4.14 9.27 -3.79
CA ASP A 187 4.55 9.13 -2.37
C ASP A 187 3.67 8.12 -1.61
N SER A 188 2.72 7.47 -2.30
CA SER A 188 1.68 6.65 -1.67
C SER A 188 2.15 5.34 -1.03
N ALA A 189 3.43 5.00 -1.20
CA ALA A 189 4.09 3.86 -0.55
C ALA A 189 4.95 4.27 0.67
N SER A 190 5.16 5.57 0.91
CA SER A 190 6.10 6.03 1.96
C SER A 190 5.73 5.61 3.37
N MET A 191 4.44 5.40 3.69
CA MET A 191 4.09 4.79 4.97
C MET A 191 4.59 3.33 5.07
N ALA A 192 4.44 2.55 4.00
CA ALA A 192 4.86 1.16 3.95
C ALA A 192 6.39 1.05 4.03
N GLU A 193 7.09 1.84 3.23
CA GLU A 193 8.55 1.94 3.22
C GLU A 193 9.13 2.29 4.58
N LEU A 194 8.53 3.27 5.28
CA LEU A 194 8.92 3.65 6.63
C LEU A 194 8.73 2.49 7.62
N CYS A 195 7.60 1.76 7.53
CA CYS A 195 7.37 0.58 8.36
C CYS A 195 8.41 -0.52 8.10
N ALA A 196 8.75 -0.79 6.82
CA ALA A 196 9.78 -1.76 6.46
C ALA A 196 11.17 -1.35 6.99
N LEU A 197 11.53 -0.08 6.89
CA LEU A 197 12.76 0.47 7.44
C LEU A 197 12.83 0.31 8.96
N ILE A 198 11.75 0.67 9.67
CA ILE A 198 11.64 0.52 11.12
C ILE A 198 11.76 -0.96 11.52
N SER A 199 11.10 -1.86 10.79
CA SER A 199 11.20 -3.31 11.00
C SER A 199 12.63 -3.81 10.83
N ALA A 200 13.33 -3.40 9.77
CA ALA A 200 14.72 -3.80 9.51
C ALA A 200 15.68 -3.27 10.61
N LEU A 201 15.51 -2.00 11.01
CA LEU A 201 16.27 -1.38 12.10
C LEU A 201 16.02 -2.05 13.44
N ALA A 202 14.78 -2.41 13.75
CA ALA A 202 14.42 -3.08 15.01
C ALA A 202 14.76 -4.57 14.99
N GLY A 203 14.80 -5.20 13.81
CA GLY A 203 14.96 -6.64 13.67
C GLY A 203 13.69 -7.39 14.07
N VAL A 204 12.53 -6.75 13.89
CA VAL A 204 11.21 -7.26 14.30
C VAL A 204 10.41 -7.53 13.03
N PRO A 205 9.80 -8.71 12.88
CA PRO A 205 9.12 -9.08 11.64
C PRO A 205 7.79 -8.32 11.47
N ILE A 206 7.40 -8.11 10.21
CA ILE A 206 6.11 -7.55 9.80
C ILE A 206 5.19 -8.69 9.35
N ASN A 207 3.93 -8.66 9.79
CA ASN A 207 2.87 -9.55 9.32
C ASN A 207 2.54 -9.32 7.84
N GLN A 208 2.79 -10.31 6.99
CA GLN A 208 2.59 -10.23 5.54
C GLN A 208 1.11 -10.43 5.12
N SER A 209 0.22 -10.76 6.06
CA SER A 209 -1.23 -10.76 5.80
C SER A 209 -1.79 -9.34 5.61
N ILE A 210 -1.01 -8.31 5.96
CA ILE A 210 -1.46 -6.92 5.98
C ILE A 210 -0.72 -6.15 4.89
N ALA A 211 -1.48 -5.46 4.02
CA ALA A 211 -0.93 -4.50 3.08
C ALA A 211 -1.13 -3.06 3.57
N VAL A 212 -0.33 -2.14 3.04
CA VAL A 212 -0.27 -0.76 3.51
C VAL A 212 -0.28 0.20 2.31
N THR A 213 -1.09 1.26 2.39
CA THR A 213 -0.97 2.40 1.49
C THR A 213 -1.19 3.70 2.25
N GLY A 214 -0.50 4.75 1.84
CA GLY A 214 -0.50 6.03 2.52
C GLY A 214 0.83 6.73 2.29
N SER A 215 0.81 8.05 2.17
CA SER A 215 2.03 8.84 2.31
C SER A 215 2.20 9.35 3.74
N VAL A 216 3.43 9.72 4.10
CA VAL A 216 3.74 10.29 5.42
C VAL A 216 4.40 11.65 5.28
N ASP A 217 4.15 12.54 6.25
CA ASP A 217 4.93 13.77 6.40
C ASP A 217 6.13 13.58 7.35
N GLN A 218 6.95 14.63 7.51
CA GLN A 218 8.15 14.60 8.34
C GLN A 218 7.86 14.39 9.84
N PHE A 219 6.60 14.45 10.25
CA PHE A 219 6.14 14.27 11.63
C PHE A 219 5.40 12.94 11.83
N GLY A 220 5.37 12.07 10.81
CA GLY A 220 4.73 10.75 10.89
C GLY A 220 3.24 10.76 10.56
N ARG A 221 2.64 11.91 10.24
CA ARG A 221 1.21 12.00 9.93
C ARG A 221 0.92 11.36 8.59
N VAL A 222 -0.11 10.52 8.55
CA VAL A 222 -0.51 9.79 7.37
C VAL A 222 -1.40 10.67 6.50
N GLN A 223 -1.10 10.72 5.21
CA GLN A 223 -1.73 11.60 4.24
C GLN A 223 -2.49 10.81 3.17
N PRO A 224 -3.55 11.41 2.57
CA PRO A 224 -4.40 10.70 1.63
C PRO A 224 -3.71 10.39 0.31
N VAL A 225 -4.16 9.30 -0.32
CA VAL A 225 -3.65 8.78 -1.59
C VAL A 225 -4.79 8.60 -2.61
N GLY A 226 -4.43 8.57 -3.90
CA GLY A 226 -5.34 8.26 -5.00
C GLY A 226 -5.53 6.76 -5.22
N GLY A 227 -6.60 6.40 -5.95
CA GLY A 227 -6.94 5.03 -6.37
C GLY A 227 -7.09 4.05 -5.22
N LEU A 228 -7.64 4.52 -4.10
CA LEU A 228 -7.77 3.78 -2.86
C LEU A 228 -8.56 2.48 -3.02
N ASN A 229 -9.67 2.52 -3.75
CA ASN A 229 -10.55 1.37 -3.93
C ASN A 229 -9.85 0.28 -4.73
N GLU A 230 -9.19 0.66 -5.83
CA GLU A 230 -8.41 -0.23 -6.69
C GLU A 230 -7.30 -0.91 -5.89
N LYS A 231 -6.56 -0.16 -5.07
CA LYS A 231 -5.51 -0.68 -4.18
C LYS A 231 -6.01 -1.75 -3.22
N ILE A 232 -7.09 -1.45 -2.49
CA ILE A 232 -7.66 -2.36 -1.49
C ILE A 232 -8.19 -3.63 -2.18
N GLU A 233 -8.90 -3.46 -3.29
CA GLU A 233 -9.48 -4.58 -4.06
C GLU A 233 -8.43 -5.47 -4.72
N GLY A 234 -7.31 -4.89 -5.17
CA GLY A 234 -6.18 -5.64 -5.72
C GLY A 234 -5.61 -6.64 -4.71
N PHE A 235 -5.33 -6.19 -3.48
CA PHE A 235 -4.84 -7.08 -2.42
C PHE A 235 -5.91 -8.06 -1.93
N PHE A 236 -7.15 -7.59 -1.75
CA PHE A 236 -8.28 -8.44 -1.36
C PHE A 236 -8.48 -9.61 -2.33
N THR A 237 -8.42 -9.36 -3.65
CA THR A 237 -8.65 -10.38 -4.67
C THR A 237 -7.61 -11.51 -4.56
N ILE A 238 -6.34 -11.17 -4.39
CA ILE A 238 -5.27 -12.17 -4.18
C ILE A 238 -5.51 -12.97 -2.89
N CYS A 239 -5.85 -12.28 -1.80
CA CYS A 239 -6.14 -12.94 -0.51
C CYS A 239 -7.37 -13.86 -0.61
N GLN A 240 -8.41 -13.44 -1.33
CA GLN A 240 -9.64 -14.21 -1.52
C GLN A 240 -9.38 -15.46 -2.35
N GLN A 241 -8.64 -15.34 -3.46
CA GLN A 241 -8.28 -16.47 -4.33
C GLN A 241 -7.33 -17.47 -3.63
N ARG A 242 -6.56 -17.02 -2.64
CA ARG A 242 -5.74 -17.86 -1.76
C ARG A 242 -6.45 -18.33 -0.48
N GLU A 243 -7.77 -18.11 -0.39
CA GLU A 243 -8.62 -18.36 0.79
C GLU A 243 -8.36 -17.37 1.96
N LEU A 244 -9.42 -16.66 2.36
CA LEU A 244 -9.36 -15.72 3.49
C LEU A 244 -9.24 -16.47 4.81
N THR A 245 -8.27 -16.07 5.64
CA THR A 245 -7.98 -16.68 6.94
C THR A 245 -8.56 -15.90 8.11
N GLY A 246 -9.14 -14.71 7.86
CA GLY A 246 -9.55 -13.78 8.92
C GLY A 246 -8.37 -13.04 9.56
N LYS A 247 -7.22 -12.97 8.88
CA LYS A 247 -6.07 -12.16 9.30
C LYS A 247 -5.70 -11.08 8.29
N GLN A 248 -6.21 -11.18 7.07
CA GLN A 248 -5.83 -10.28 5.99
C GLN A 248 -6.53 -8.95 6.09
N GLY A 249 -5.85 -7.90 5.66
CA GLY A 249 -6.44 -6.56 5.63
C GLY A 249 -5.52 -5.51 5.06
N VAL A 250 -6.01 -4.27 5.05
CA VAL A 250 -5.27 -3.12 4.53
C VAL A 250 -5.28 -1.98 5.53
N ILE A 251 -4.10 -1.38 5.77
CA ILE A 251 -3.95 -0.12 6.50
C ILE A 251 -4.02 1.03 5.49
N ILE A 252 -4.88 2.01 5.75
CA ILE A 252 -5.16 3.16 4.89
C ILE A 252 -5.11 4.47 5.68
N PRO A 253 -4.96 5.63 5.00
CA PRO A 253 -5.08 6.93 5.65
C PRO A 253 -6.49 7.17 6.18
N ALA A 254 -6.64 7.71 7.40
CA ALA A 254 -7.95 8.07 7.95
C ALA A 254 -8.66 9.14 7.10
N ALA A 255 -7.90 10.07 6.52
CA ALA A 255 -8.41 11.06 5.57
C ALA A 255 -9.02 10.43 4.30
N ASN A 256 -8.66 9.18 3.99
CA ASN A 256 -9.18 8.47 2.83
C ASN A 256 -10.54 7.79 3.06
N VAL A 257 -11.04 7.66 4.29
CA VAL A 257 -12.29 6.92 4.60
C VAL A 257 -13.49 7.40 3.78
N ARG A 258 -13.61 8.73 3.54
CA ARG A 258 -14.68 9.32 2.71
C ARG A 258 -14.66 8.87 1.23
N HIS A 259 -13.54 8.32 0.76
CA HIS A 259 -13.32 7.92 -0.63
C HIS A 259 -13.59 6.42 -0.85
N LEU A 260 -13.93 5.67 0.21
CA LEU A 260 -14.24 4.24 0.10
C LEU A 260 -15.56 4.01 -0.65
N SER A 261 -15.50 3.18 -1.69
CA SER A 261 -16.62 2.72 -2.50
C SER A 261 -16.28 1.32 -3.05
N LEU A 262 -16.21 0.36 -2.12
CA LEU A 262 -15.64 -0.98 -2.33
C LEU A 262 -16.64 -1.94 -2.96
N ALA A 263 -16.15 -2.95 -3.67
CA ALA A 263 -16.96 -4.03 -4.24
C ALA A 263 -17.80 -4.77 -3.17
N PRO A 264 -19.02 -5.25 -3.51
CA PRO A 264 -19.91 -5.93 -2.55
C PRO A 264 -19.29 -7.13 -1.84
N GLU A 265 -18.48 -7.93 -2.55
CA GLU A 265 -17.82 -9.12 -2.00
C GLU A 265 -16.82 -8.76 -0.89
N LEU A 266 -16.13 -7.63 -1.07
CA LEU A 266 -15.19 -7.10 -0.07
C LEU A 266 -15.95 -6.56 1.14
N GLN A 267 -17.03 -5.81 0.92
CA GLN A 267 -17.91 -5.36 2.00
C GLN A 267 -18.45 -6.54 2.83
N GLN A 268 -18.84 -7.63 2.15
CA GLN A 268 -19.28 -8.84 2.82
C GLN A 268 -18.16 -9.50 3.62
N ALA A 269 -16.96 -9.63 3.07
CA ALA A 269 -15.82 -10.19 3.79
C ALA A 269 -15.45 -9.37 5.04
N VAL A 270 -15.57 -8.04 4.98
CA VAL A 270 -15.39 -7.16 6.13
C VAL A 270 -16.51 -7.36 7.17
N ALA A 271 -17.77 -7.44 6.74
CA ALA A 271 -18.91 -7.69 7.63
C ALA A 271 -18.84 -9.06 8.32
N GLU A 272 -18.22 -10.05 7.67
CA GLU A 272 -18.00 -11.40 8.19
C GLU A 272 -16.69 -11.54 8.98
N GLU A 273 -15.96 -10.43 9.22
CA GLU A 273 -14.65 -10.42 9.93
C GLU A 273 -13.58 -11.33 9.29
N LYS A 274 -13.66 -11.51 7.96
CA LYS A 274 -12.69 -12.29 7.17
C LYS A 274 -11.59 -11.43 6.54
N PHE A 275 -11.84 -10.14 6.41
CA PHE A 275 -10.91 -9.15 5.90
C PHE A 275 -11.08 -7.83 6.65
N PHE A 276 -10.02 -7.06 6.85
CA PHE A 276 -10.06 -5.86 7.68
C PHE A 276 -9.54 -4.62 6.93
N ILE A 277 -10.05 -3.46 7.31
CA ILE A 277 -9.56 -2.17 6.83
C ILE A 277 -9.32 -1.30 8.06
N TRP A 278 -8.08 -0.89 8.26
CA TRP A 278 -7.69 -0.05 9.39
C TRP A 278 -7.33 1.35 8.88
N ALA A 279 -8.03 2.35 9.40
CA ALA A 279 -7.76 3.75 9.12
C ALA A 279 -6.84 4.32 10.19
N VAL A 280 -5.72 4.93 9.78
CA VAL A 280 -4.72 5.51 10.68
C VAL A 280 -4.47 6.99 10.38
N GLU A 281 -4.22 7.78 11.42
CA GLU A 281 -3.83 9.19 11.32
C GLU A 281 -2.31 9.39 11.39
N ASP A 282 -1.61 8.44 12.01
CA ASP A 282 -0.16 8.50 12.24
C ASP A 282 0.49 7.13 12.01
N VAL A 283 1.71 7.11 11.48
CA VAL A 283 2.45 5.86 11.21
C VAL A 283 2.66 5.02 12.47
N THR A 284 2.73 5.65 13.64
CA THR A 284 2.86 4.97 14.93
C THR A 284 1.65 4.11 15.29
N GLU A 285 0.48 4.35 14.68
CA GLU A 285 -0.72 3.53 14.83
C GLU A 285 -0.66 2.26 13.96
N ALA A 286 0.05 2.32 12.82
CA ALA A 286 0.21 1.18 11.91
C ALA A 286 1.19 0.13 12.47
N LEU A 287 2.28 0.58 13.11
CA LEU A 287 3.36 -0.29 13.59
C LEU A 287 2.90 -1.42 14.53
N PRO A 288 2.02 -1.21 15.51
CA PRO A 288 1.53 -2.29 16.38
C PRO A 288 0.72 -3.34 15.62
N MET A 289 -0.02 -2.95 14.58
CA MET A 289 -0.77 -3.90 13.76
C MET A 289 0.17 -4.78 12.92
N LEU A 290 1.28 -4.21 12.47
CA LEU A 290 2.27 -4.88 11.63
C LEU A 290 3.25 -5.74 12.43
N THR A 291 3.65 -5.29 13.63
CA THR A 291 4.80 -5.84 14.37
C THR A 291 4.47 -6.31 15.79
N GLN A 292 3.25 -6.05 16.27
CA GLN A 292 2.80 -6.29 17.66
C GLN A 292 3.56 -5.48 18.72
N LEU A 293 4.40 -4.53 18.32
CA LEU A 293 5.14 -3.63 19.22
C LEU A 293 4.74 -2.18 18.99
N LEU A 294 4.69 -1.42 20.09
CA LEU A 294 4.48 0.03 20.04
C LEU A 294 5.74 0.73 19.51
N TRP A 295 5.56 1.88 18.87
CA TRP A 295 6.67 2.77 18.51
C TRP A 295 7.44 3.21 19.76
N ASP A 296 6.71 3.81 20.71
CA ASP A 296 7.20 4.29 22.00
C ASP A 296 6.09 4.11 23.08
N GLY A 297 6.45 4.07 24.36
CA GLY A 297 5.53 3.79 25.47
C GLY A 297 6.11 2.87 26.56
N GLU A 298 5.21 2.27 27.36
CA GLU A 298 5.60 1.32 28.41
C GLU A 298 5.88 -0.08 27.84
N GLY A 299 6.94 -0.73 28.33
CA GLY A 299 7.35 -2.06 27.88
C GLY A 299 8.43 -2.01 26.80
N GLN A 300 8.61 -3.12 26.08
CA GLN A 300 9.53 -3.19 24.95
C GLN A 300 8.93 -2.47 23.74
N THR A 301 9.65 -1.49 23.20
CA THR A 301 9.19 -0.69 22.05
C THR A 301 10.15 -0.80 20.87
N LEU A 302 9.66 -0.46 19.67
CA LEU A 302 10.48 -0.41 18.46
C LEU A 302 11.60 0.62 18.59
N ARG A 303 11.29 1.83 19.06
CA ARG A 303 12.26 2.92 19.23
C ARG A 303 13.41 2.51 20.16
N GLN A 304 13.10 1.93 21.32
CA GLN A 304 14.11 1.43 22.27
C GLN A 304 14.96 0.32 21.65
N THR A 305 14.32 -0.65 20.99
CA THR A 305 15.04 -1.77 20.33
C THR A 305 16.03 -1.26 19.27
N ILE A 306 15.62 -0.28 18.47
CA ILE A 306 16.49 0.35 17.47
C ILE A 306 17.68 1.05 18.13
N GLN A 307 17.42 1.89 19.15
CA GLN A 307 18.46 2.61 19.88
C GLN A 307 19.48 1.67 20.54
N GLU A 308 19.01 0.58 21.14
CA GLU A 308 19.87 -0.45 21.75
C GLU A 308 20.76 -1.14 20.71
N ARG A 309 20.20 -1.52 19.55
CA ARG A 309 20.97 -2.14 18.46
C ARG A 309 22.04 -1.20 17.91
N ILE A 310 21.71 0.07 17.72
CA ILE A 310 22.66 1.11 17.30
C ILE A 310 23.78 1.23 18.35
N ALA A 311 23.43 1.38 19.63
CA ALA A 311 24.41 1.55 20.72
C ALA A 311 25.34 0.34 20.86
N GLN A 312 24.83 -0.88 20.75
CA GLN A 312 25.63 -2.11 20.83
C GLN A 312 26.66 -2.20 19.70
N ALA A 313 26.26 -1.87 18.48
CA ALA A 313 27.15 -1.89 17.31
C ALA A 313 28.25 -0.81 17.41
N THR A 314 27.93 0.42 17.82
CA THR A 314 28.93 1.48 18.05
C THR A 314 29.96 1.09 19.12
N GLN A 315 29.52 0.40 20.19
CA GLN A 315 30.44 -0.11 21.21
C GLN A 315 31.36 -1.22 20.67
N GLN A 316 30.88 -2.11 19.82
CA GLN A 316 31.71 -3.16 19.22
C GLN A 316 32.78 -2.57 18.28
N GLU A 317 32.44 -1.60 17.44
CA GLU A 317 33.44 -0.90 16.62
C GLU A 317 34.55 -0.24 17.45
N SER A 318 34.19 0.39 18.57
CA SER A 318 35.16 0.99 19.49
C SER A 318 36.13 -0.04 20.08
N ARG A 319 35.66 -1.28 20.33
CA ARG A 319 36.50 -2.40 20.81
C ARG A 319 37.42 -2.97 19.74
N HIS A 320 37.05 -2.88 18.46
CA HIS A 320 37.91 -3.31 17.34
C HIS A 320 38.93 -2.24 16.91
N ARG A 321 38.80 -1.00 17.39
CA ARG A 321 39.75 0.12 17.20
C ARG A 321 40.94 0.14 18.18
N PHE A 322 41.39 -1.00 18.73
CA PHE A 322 42.70 -1.02 19.39
C PHE A 322 43.80 -0.84 18.34
N PRO A 323 44.74 0.11 18.52
CA PRO A 323 45.76 0.38 17.53
C PRO A 323 46.69 -0.84 17.38
N TRP A 324 46.98 -1.19 16.12
CA TRP A 324 47.87 -2.28 15.69
C TRP A 324 49.24 -2.37 16.43
N PRO A 325 49.87 -1.30 16.98
CA PRO A 325 51.16 -1.45 17.66
C PRO A 325 51.11 -2.26 18.97
N LEU A 326 49.93 -2.48 19.57
CA LEU A 326 49.82 -3.14 20.88
C LEU A 326 49.66 -4.67 20.82
N ARG A 327 49.43 -5.27 19.63
CA ARG A 327 49.33 -6.73 19.48
C ARG A 327 50.67 -7.48 19.67
N TRP A 328 51.80 -6.78 19.63
CA TRP A 328 53.14 -7.39 19.72
C TRP A 328 53.76 -7.38 21.13
N LEU A 329 53.09 -6.76 22.12
CA LEU A 329 53.61 -6.63 23.50
C LEU A 329 53.13 -7.72 24.47
N GLY A 330 52.26 -8.64 24.03
CA GLY A 330 51.72 -9.73 24.87
C GLY A 330 52.46 -11.07 24.76
N GLY A 331 53.60 -11.12 24.06
CA GLY A 331 54.30 -12.36 23.73
C GLY A 331 55.75 -12.39 24.17
N SER A 332 56.05 -12.07 25.44
CA SER A 332 57.33 -12.45 26.04
C SER A 332 57.16 -13.01 27.45
N GLY A 333 57.38 -14.32 27.56
CA GLY A 333 57.46 -15.08 28.79
C GLY A 333 57.01 -16.52 28.53
N SER A 334 57.82 -17.55 28.72
CA SER A 334 59.22 -17.75 29.03
C SER A 334 59.44 -19.26 28.93
N ASN A 335 60.58 -19.68 28.37
CA ASN A 335 61.25 -20.99 28.43
C ASN A 335 60.44 -22.27 28.15
#